data_AF-A0A7S1TQK1-F1
#
_entry.id   AF-A0A7S1TQK1-F1
#
_cell.length_a   1.000
_cell.length_b   1.000
_cell.length_c   1.000
_cell.angle_alpha   90.00
_cell.angle_beta   90.00
_cell.angle_gamma   90.00
#
_symmetry.space_group_name_H-M   'P 1'
#
loop_
_entity.id
_entity.type
_entity.pdbx_description
1 polymer ?
#
loop_
_entity_poly.entity_id
_entity_poly.type
_entity_poly.pdbx_seq_one_letter_code
_entity_poly.pdbx_strand_id
1 'polypeptide(L)'
;TKNLKHVLMVGPTGTGKTVNIQQYLLGASKVAGEKLPASVLPLNITFSAQTSANMTQDMLDAKMEKRRKGVFGPPSGKRYIVHVDDMNMPKRETYGAQPPIEILRQWMDHAGWYDRKENTYRQLIDIQFVAAMGPPEGGRTRITQRYVRHFNLINFVPFNEDSLGRIFGMILDWFMAKGFGGSIKQLSEGVVSTSVAIYNAVSENLLPTPAKSHYTFNLRDLSKIFQGVLQGESALIKDAVSFLRLWVHECMRVFSDRLSTAEDRTWFQEMIAEKTKEHFGMDWHRVRGANNTILYGNFADSRAVDKKYAELEDRDHLKKVMEEYLEDYNMMTSKPMSLVLFENAIEHVARISRVINLPYGNALLVGVGGSGRKSLTTLAVAIADFKLFQIEISKTYGMVEWHEDLKKVLGWAGRDNEPTVFLFDDTQIVMEAFVEDINGILNTGEVPNLYAQDELQELMEALQRPAKDAGIQNLGNQAELWSFFVGRCRTNLHIVLTMSPIGDAFRKRLLMFPSLVNCCTIDWFTEWPEEALYSVAQHFLKQVELTDQVRGGVIDVCVDMQRRMQAISKRFLASMGRHYYIT
;
A
#
# COMPACT_ATOMS: atom_id res chain seq x y z
N THR A 1 -11.99 -29.47 -2.19
CA THR A 1 -11.60 -30.01 -0.87
C THR A 1 -12.19 -31.39 -0.61
N LYS A 2 -13.51 -31.61 -0.69
CA LYS A 2 -14.13 -32.94 -0.49
C LYS A 2 -13.53 -34.06 -1.35
N ASN A 3 -13.21 -33.77 -2.62
CA ASN A 3 -12.68 -34.75 -3.58
C ASN A 3 -11.14 -34.82 -3.67
N LEU A 4 -10.41 -34.16 -2.76
CA LEU A 4 -8.94 -34.14 -2.72
C LEU A 4 -8.24 -33.65 -4.01
N LYS A 5 -8.94 -32.85 -4.81
CA LYS A 5 -8.41 -32.30 -6.05
C LYS A 5 -7.70 -30.97 -5.85
N HIS A 6 -6.58 -30.77 -6.53
CA HIS A 6 -5.89 -29.48 -6.57
C HIS A 6 -6.64 -28.49 -7.46
N VAL A 7 -6.64 -27.22 -7.07
CA VAL A 7 -7.35 -26.14 -7.77
C VAL A 7 -6.42 -24.96 -8.01
N LEU A 8 -6.40 -24.44 -9.23
CA LEU A 8 -5.68 -23.24 -9.61
C LEU A 8 -6.68 -22.18 -10.07
N MET A 9 -6.75 -21.09 -9.32
CA MET A 9 -7.61 -19.93 -9.58
C MET A 9 -6.82 -18.89 -10.35
N VAL A 10 -7.29 -18.54 -11.55
CA VAL A 10 -6.60 -17.59 -12.44
C VAL A 10 -7.49 -16.39 -12.65
N GLY A 11 -6.95 -15.17 -12.58
CA GLY A 11 -7.71 -13.97 -12.92
C GLY A 11 -6.97 -12.67 -12.58
N PRO A 12 -7.39 -11.51 -13.11
CA PRO A 12 -6.73 -10.23 -12.87
C PRO A 12 -6.62 -9.83 -11.39
N THR A 13 -5.68 -8.95 -11.05
CA THR A 13 -5.56 -8.39 -9.68
C THR A 13 -6.87 -7.73 -9.25
N GLY A 14 -7.29 -7.90 -7.99
CA GLY A 14 -8.50 -7.26 -7.46
C GLY A 14 -9.82 -8.00 -7.70
N THR A 15 -9.81 -9.15 -8.36
CA THR A 15 -11.01 -10.00 -8.59
C THR A 15 -11.46 -10.84 -7.38
N GLY A 16 -10.95 -10.55 -6.18
CA GLY A 16 -11.35 -11.25 -4.95
C GLY A 16 -10.83 -12.68 -4.79
N LYS A 17 -9.88 -13.16 -5.62
CA LYS A 17 -9.31 -14.52 -5.55
C LYS A 17 -8.82 -14.89 -4.13
N THR A 18 -7.84 -14.15 -3.62
CA THR A 18 -7.24 -14.36 -2.30
C THR A 18 -8.27 -14.27 -1.18
N VAL A 19 -9.18 -13.29 -1.26
CA VAL A 19 -10.24 -13.09 -0.25
C VAL A 19 -11.18 -14.29 -0.20
N ASN A 20 -11.64 -14.78 -1.36
CA ASN A 20 -12.52 -15.95 -1.43
C ASN A 20 -11.84 -17.21 -0.91
N ILE A 21 -10.55 -17.42 -1.25
CA ILE A 21 -9.78 -18.56 -0.74
C ILE A 21 -9.63 -18.46 0.78
N GLN A 22 -9.21 -17.31 1.30
CA GLN A 22 -9.02 -17.10 2.75
C GLN A 22 -10.33 -17.24 3.53
N GLN A 23 -11.43 -16.66 3.05
CA GLN A 23 -12.74 -16.80 3.70
C GLN A 23 -13.21 -18.25 3.73
N TYR A 24 -12.97 -19.00 2.65
CA TYR A 24 -13.27 -20.42 2.60
C TYR A 24 -12.40 -21.20 3.58
N LEU A 25 -11.09 -20.94 3.62
CA LEU A 25 -10.11 -21.63 4.46
C LEU A 25 -10.28 -21.35 5.96
N LEU A 26 -10.66 -20.13 6.33
CA LEU A 26 -10.90 -19.73 7.72
C LEU A 26 -12.29 -20.13 8.24
N GLY A 27 -13.11 -20.80 7.42
CA GLY A 27 -14.47 -21.19 7.80
C GLY A 27 -15.42 -20.00 8.03
N ALA A 28 -15.05 -18.82 7.52
CA ALA A 28 -15.82 -17.58 7.60
C ALA A 28 -16.85 -17.44 6.48
N SER A 29 -16.85 -18.37 5.50
CA SER A 29 -17.86 -18.39 4.44
C SER A 29 -19.25 -18.66 5.01
N LYS A 30 -20.13 -17.66 4.92
CA LYS A 30 -21.55 -17.77 5.26
C LYS A 30 -22.38 -18.45 4.17
N VAL A 31 -21.83 -18.58 2.96
CA VAL A 31 -22.58 -18.94 1.74
C VAL A 31 -22.86 -20.45 1.65
N ALA A 32 -22.12 -21.26 2.38
CA ALA A 32 -22.47 -22.64 2.65
C ALA A 32 -22.23 -22.86 4.14
N GLY A 33 -23.23 -23.24 4.93
CA GLY A 33 -23.09 -23.58 6.35
C GLY A 33 -22.15 -24.76 6.66
N GLU A 34 -21.27 -25.12 5.72
CA GLU A 34 -20.23 -26.11 5.84
C GLU A 34 -18.93 -25.42 6.26
N LYS A 35 -18.68 -25.37 7.58
CA LYS A 35 -17.33 -25.12 8.08
C LYS A 35 -16.40 -26.21 7.55
N LEU A 36 -15.18 -25.84 7.16
CA LEU A 36 -14.14 -26.83 6.92
C LEU A 36 -14.00 -27.71 8.17
N PRO A 37 -13.84 -29.04 8.01
CA PRO A 37 -13.63 -29.92 9.15
C PRO A 37 -12.44 -29.44 9.97
N ALA A 38 -12.49 -29.55 11.30
CA ALA A 38 -11.36 -29.21 12.18
C ALA A 38 -10.09 -30.05 11.88
N SER A 39 -10.22 -31.12 11.11
CA SER A 39 -9.11 -31.90 10.56
C SER A 39 -8.40 -31.22 9.39
N VAL A 40 -8.85 -30.07 8.89
CA VAL A 40 -8.21 -29.35 7.79
C VAL A 40 -7.57 -28.07 8.32
N LEU A 41 -6.26 -27.93 8.10
CA LEU A 41 -5.49 -26.76 8.49
C LEU A 41 -5.03 -25.99 7.24
N PRO A 42 -5.29 -24.68 7.13
CA PRO A 42 -4.78 -23.88 6.04
C PRO A 42 -3.31 -23.50 6.28
N LEU A 43 -2.53 -23.48 5.21
CA LEU A 43 -1.18 -22.93 5.17
C LEU A 43 -1.08 -21.95 4.00
N ASN A 44 -0.81 -20.67 4.28
CA ASN A 44 -0.67 -19.66 3.23
C ASN A 44 0.81 -19.45 2.89
N ILE A 45 1.13 -19.43 1.59
CA ILE A 45 2.43 -19.10 1.04
C ILE A 45 2.18 -18.07 -0.07
N THR A 46 2.91 -16.97 -0.06
CA THR A 46 2.86 -15.96 -1.13
C THR A 46 4.19 -15.95 -1.85
N PHE A 47 4.17 -16.09 -3.18
CA PHE A 47 5.39 -16.03 -3.97
C PHE A 47 5.72 -14.60 -4.38
N SER A 48 7.03 -14.32 -4.43
CA SER A 48 7.63 -13.10 -4.93
C SER A 48 8.57 -13.42 -6.11
N ALA A 49 9.13 -12.38 -6.74
CA ALA A 49 10.16 -12.56 -7.76
C ALA A 49 11.45 -13.23 -7.24
N GLN A 50 11.76 -13.07 -5.94
CA GLN A 50 12.99 -13.56 -5.29
C GLN A 50 12.80 -14.89 -4.55
N THR A 51 11.55 -15.35 -4.41
CA THR A 51 11.27 -16.64 -3.78
C THR A 51 12.06 -17.76 -4.46
N SER A 52 12.81 -18.51 -3.67
CA SER A 52 13.63 -19.64 -4.15
C SER A 52 12.98 -20.99 -3.81
N ALA A 53 13.42 -22.05 -4.50
CA ALA A 53 12.98 -23.42 -4.19
C ALA A 53 13.32 -23.79 -2.74
N ASN A 54 14.48 -23.35 -2.28
CA ASN A 54 14.97 -23.54 -0.91
C ASN A 54 14.05 -22.90 0.12
N MET A 55 13.67 -21.63 -0.09
CA MET A 55 12.73 -20.94 0.79
C MET A 55 11.36 -21.61 0.80
N THR A 56 10.87 -22.04 -0.36
CA THR A 56 9.58 -22.74 -0.47
C THR A 56 9.59 -24.06 0.31
N GLN A 57 10.70 -24.81 0.21
CA GLN A 57 10.89 -26.03 0.97
C GLN A 57 10.96 -25.73 2.47
N ASP A 58 11.71 -24.71 2.90
CA ASP A 58 11.83 -24.34 4.32
C ASP A 58 10.48 -23.90 4.93
N MET A 59 9.69 -23.12 4.19
CA MET A 59 8.35 -22.70 4.62
C MET A 59 7.41 -23.89 4.85
N LEU A 60 7.50 -24.93 4.01
CA LEU A 60 6.67 -26.12 4.13
C LEU A 60 7.21 -27.05 5.21
N ASP A 61 8.50 -27.38 5.18
CA ASP A 61 9.13 -28.30 6.12
C ASP A 61 9.02 -27.79 7.58
N ALA A 62 9.10 -26.47 7.81
CA ALA A 62 8.93 -25.87 9.13
C ALA A 62 7.55 -26.10 9.77
N LYS A 63 6.55 -26.47 8.97
CA LYS A 63 5.16 -26.70 9.42
C LYS A 63 4.77 -28.18 9.43
N MET A 64 5.65 -29.08 8.99
CA MET A 64 5.40 -30.51 8.94
C MET A 64 5.96 -31.21 10.18
N GLU A 65 5.22 -32.21 10.68
CA GLU A 65 5.65 -33.09 11.76
C GLU A 65 6.14 -34.43 11.20
N LYS A 66 7.16 -35.00 11.83
CA LYS A 66 7.65 -36.33 11.51
C LYS A 66 6.64 -37.38 12.00
N ARG A 67 6.03 -38.12 11.07
CA ARG A 67 5.10 -39.22 11.38
C ARG A 67 5.82 -40.52 11.69
N ARG A 68 6.79 -40.85 10.83
CA ARG A 68 7.68 -42.02 10.95
C ARG A 68 8.96 -41.74 10.19
N LYS A 69 9.93 -42.66 10.21
CA LYS A 69 11.19 -42.48 9.49
C LYS A 69 10.93 -42.20 8.00
N GLY A 70 11.38 -41.02 7.53
CA GLY A 70 11.22 -40.58 6.14
C GLY A 70 9.83 -40.09 5.74
N VAL A 71 8.83 -40.05 6.64
CA VAL A 71 7.47 -39.59 6.31
C VAL A 71 7.07 -38.43 7.21
N PHE A 72 6.65 -37.33 6.59
CA PHE A 72 6.26 -36.09 7.25
C PHE A 72 4.89 -35.65 6.76
N GLY A 73 4.19 -34.88 7.59
CA GLY A 73 2.88 -34.36 7.26
C GLY A 73 2.31 -33.48 8.38
N PRO A 74 1.06 -33.03 8.26
CA PRO A 74 0.36 -32.33 9.33
C PRO A 74 0.23 -33.18 10.61
N PRO A 75 -0.19 -32.58 11.75
CA PRO A 75 -0.47 -33.30 12.98
C PRO A 75 -1.44 -34.47 12.79
N SER A 76 -1.39 -35.47 13.68
CA SER A 76 -2.16 -36.70 13.52
C SER A 76 -3.67 -36.47 13.37
N GLY A 77 -4.25 -37.12 12.35
CA GLY A 77 -5.66 -36.96 11.97
C GLY A 77 -5.99 -35.66 11.24
N LYS A 78 -5.01 -34.80 10.94
CA LYS A 78 -5.20 -33.55 10.21
C LYS A 78 -4.64 -33.60 8.77
N ARG A 79 -5.02 -32.63 7.95
CA ARG A 79 -4.63 -32.41 6.55
C ARG A 79 -4.27 -30.94 6.34
N TYR A 80 -3.21 -30.65 5.58
CA TYR A 80 -2.92 -29.28 5.15
C TYR A 80 -3.58 -28.94 3.82
N ILE A 81 -4.18 -27.75 3.74
CA ILE A 81 -4.44 -27.08 2.45
C ILE A 81 -3.40 -25.98 2.30
N VAL A 82 -2.45 -26.19 1.38
CA VAL A 82 -1.43 -25.21 1.05
C VAL A 82 -1.97 -24.27 -0.01
N HIS A 83 -2.27 -23.05 0.41
CA HIS A 83 -2.64 -21.95 -0.44
C HIS A 83 -1.37 -21.24 -0.96
N VAL A 84 -1.16 -21.24 -2.27
CA VAL A 84 -0.05 -20.54 -2.92
C VAL A 84 -0.60 -19.34 -3.69
N ASP A 85 -0.38 -18.14 -3.18
CA ASP A 85 -0.75 -16.89 -3.85
C ASP A 85 0.38 -16.36 -4.74
N ASP A 86 0.01 -15.61 -5.78
CA ASP A 86 0.91 -15.05 -6.79
C ASP A 86 1.89 -16.10 -7.37
N MET A 87 1.38 -17.31 -7.62
CA MET A 87 2.17 -18.50 -8.03
C MET A 87 3.11 -18.27 -9.23
N ASN A 88 2.80 -17.32 -10.11
CA ASN A 88 3.56 -17.03 -11.33
C ASN A 88 4.53 -15.84 -11.23
N MET A 89 4.75 -15.33 -10.02
CA MET A 89 5.74 -14.29 -9.73
C MET A 89 7.21 -14.74 -9.76
N PRO A 90 7.59 -15.97 -9.36
CA PRO A 90 9.00 -16.34 -9.27
C PRO A 90 9.77 -16.12 -10.57
N LYS A 91 10.95 -15.49 -10.46
CA LYS A 91 11.79 -15.20 -11.61
C LYS A 91 12.22 -16.49 -12.31
N ARG A 92 12.24 -16.44 -13.64
CA ARG A 92 12.80 -17.51 -14.45
C ARG A 92 14.32 -17.51 -14.33
N GLU A 93 14.89 -18.70 -14.15
CA GLU A 93 16.34 -18.86 -14.31
C GLU A 93 16.76 -18.73 -15.78
N THR A 94 18.06 -18.77 -16.03
CA THR A 94 18.67 -18.62 -17.37
C THR A 94 18.07 -19.56 -18.41
N TYR A 95 17.68 -20.78 -18.02
CA TYR A 95 17.09 -21.79 -18.90
C TYR A 95 15.55 -21.76 -18.96
N GLY A 96 14.92 -20.78 -18.31
CA GLY A 96 13.48 -20.56 -18.36
C GLY A 96 12.65 -21.32 -17.33
N ALA A 97 13.27 -22.19 -16.51
CA ALA A 97 12.58 -22.85 -15.41
C ALA A 97 12.28 -21.88 -14.26
N GLN A 98 11.32 -22.26 -13.41
CA GLN A 98 10.98 -21.53 -12.19
C GLN A 98 11.15 -22.50 -11.01
N PRO A 99 12.32 -22.51 -10.34
CA PRO A 99 12.63 -23.49 -9.31
C PRO A 99 11.58 -23.64 -8.19
N PRO A 100 10.95 -22.56 -7.66
CA PRO A 100 9.87 -22.68 -6.67
C PRO A 100 8.66 -23.46 -7.16
N ILE A 101 8.35 -23.38 -8.44
CA ILE A 101 7.24 -24.11 -9.05
C ILE A 101 7.65 -25.56 -9.31
N GLU A 102 8.90 -25.78 -9.73
CA GLU A 102 9.41 -27.12 -10.02
C GLU A 102 9.52 -27.98 -8.75
N ILE A 103 9.85 -27.41 -7.58
CA ILE A 103 9.84 -28.16 -6.31
C ILE A 103 8.42 -28.57 -5.89
N LEU A 104 7.42 -27.69 -6.11
CA LEU A 104 6.01 -28.04 -5.87
C LEU A 104 5.53 -29.10 -6.86
N ARG A 105 5.96 -29.02 -8.13
CA ARG A 105 5.69 -30.07 -9.13
C ARG A 105 6.33 -31.40 -8.75
N GLN A 106 7.57 -31.38 -8.25
CA GLN A 106 8.26 -32.58 -7.78
C GLN A 106 7.44 -33.28 -6.70
N TRP A 107 6.86 -32.53 -5.76
CA TRP A 107 5.94 -33.12 -4.78
C TRP A 107 4.68 -33.68 -5.43
N MET A 108 4.07 -33.01 -6.41
CA MET A 108 2.86 -33.52 -7.07
C MET A 108 3.11 -34.82 -7.85
N ASP A 109 4.32 -35.00 -8.38
CA ASP A 109 4.71 -36.20 -9.14
C ASP A 109 5.20 -37.34 -8.24
N HIS A 110 5.93 -37.02 -7.16
CA HIS A 110 6.65 -38.01 -6.34
C HIS A 110 6.19 -38.11 -4.89
N ALA A 111 5.29 -37.23 -4.44
CA ALA A 111 4.81 -37.12 -3.06
C ALA A 111 5.92 -36.82 -2.03
N GLY A 112 6.98 -36.10 -2.43
CA GLY A 112 8.10 -35.78 -1.54
C GLY A 112 9.33 -35.21 -2.25
N TRP A 113 10.31 -34.81 -1.47
CA TRP A 113 11.61 -34.28 -1.92
C TRP A 113 12.74 -34.64 -0.96
N TYR A 114 13.99 -34.41 -1.37
CA TYR A 114 15.14 -34.66 -0.53
C TYR A 114 15.35 -33.56 0.50
N ASP A 115 15.68 -33.95 1.72
CA ASP A 115 16.21 -33.04 2.72
C ASP A 115 17.61 -32.60 2.32
N ARG A 116 17.86 -31.29 2.41
CA ARG A 116 19.13 -30.69 1.96
C ARG A 116 20.27 -30.85 2.97
N LYS A 117 19.95 -31.20 4.23
CA LYS A 117 20.95 -31.39 5.31
C LYS A 117 21.36 -32.86 5.44
N GLU A 118 20.38 -33.74 5.56
CA GLU A 118 20.58 -35.18 5.76
C GLU A 118 20.69 -35.96 4.44
N ASN A 119 20.38 -35.34 3.29
CA ASN A 119 20.30 -36.00 1.97
C ASN A 119 19.36 -37.22 1.97
N THR A 120 18.33 -37.21 2.81
CA THR A 120 17.33 -38.27 2.91
C THR A 120 16.05 -37.88 2.17
N TYR A 121 15.42 -38.84 1.49
CA TYR A 121 14.13 -38.58 0.85
C TYR A 121 13.02 -38.46 1.91
N ARG A 122 12.28 -37.35 1.89
CA ARG A 122 11.12 -37.10 2.74
C ARG A 122 9.85 -37.24 1.93
N GLN A 123 9.07 -38.26 2.27
CA GLN A 123 7.71 -38.41 1.76
C GLN A 123 6.77 -37.49 2.55
N LEU A 124 6.02 -36.65 1.84
CA LEU A 124 5.09 -35.68 2.41
C LEU A 124 3.66 -36.12 2.12
N ILE A 125 2.88 -36.37 3.16
CA ILE A 125 1.51 -36.89 3.07
C ILE A 125 0.47 -35.88 3.57
N ASP A 126 -0.79 -36.10 3.21
CA ASP A 126 -1.94 -35.30 3.68
C ASP A 126 -1.82 -33.80 3.37
N ILE A 127 -1.43 -33.48 2.13
CA ILE A 127 -1.35 -32.11 1.61
C ILE A 127 -2.26 -31.96 0.39
N GLN A 128 -2.93 -30.81 0.28
CA GLN A 128 -3.70 -30.41 -0.88
C GLN A 128 -3.31 -28.98 -1.30
N PHE A 129 -2.95 -28.78 -2.56
CA PHE A 129 -2.69 -27.44 -3.09
C PHE A 129 -3.96 -26.72 -3.58
N VAL A 130 -4.08 -25.45 -3.18
CA VAL A 130 -4.96 -24.45 -3.77
C VAL A 130 -4.07 -23.28 -4.19
N ALA A 131 -4.20 -22.81 -5.41
CA ALA A 131 -3.30 -21.78 -5.92
C ALA A 131 -4.05 -20.63 -6.55
N ALA A 132 -3.47 -19.44 -6.48
CA ALA A 132 -3.97 -18.25 -7.16
C ALA A 132 -2.85 -17.62 -8.00
N MET A 133 -3.19 -17.15 -9.20
CA MET A 133 -2.27 -16.35 -10.02
C MET A 133 -2.99 -15.31 -10.89
N GLY A 134 -2.26 -14.25 -11.20
CA GLY A 134 -2.67 -13.27 -12.21
C GLY A 134 -2.34 -13.74 -13.64
N PRO A 135 -2.94 -13.11 -14.67
CA PRO A 135 -2.48 -13.31 -16.04
C PRO A 135 -0.99 -12.90 -16.20
N PRO A 136 -0.27 -13.44 -17.20
CA PRO A 136 1.16 -13.18 -17.39
C PRO A 136 1.43 -11.74 -17.88
N GLU A 137 1.44 -10.77 -16.96
CA GLU A 137 1.69 -9.34 -17.22
C GLU A 137 2.36 -8.66 -16.01
N GLY A 138 3.00 -7.51 -16.23
CA GLY A 138 3.47 -6.65 -15.13
C GLY A 138 4.48 -7.29 -14.17
N GLY A 139 5.36 -8.16 -14.68
CA GLY A 139 6.34 -8.93 -13.89
C GLY A 139 5.97 -10.40 -13.68
N ARG A 140 4.70 -10.75 -13.89
CA ARG A 140 4.22 -12.14 -13.84
C ARG A 140 4.63 -12.91 -15.09
N THR A 141 4.99 -14.18 -14.90
CA THR A 141 5.48 -15.04 -15.97
C THR A 141 4.49 -16.16 -16.33
N ARG A 142 4.71 -16.86 -17.45
CA ARG A 142 3.93 -18.06 -17.76
C ARG A 142 4.49 -19.25 -16.99
N ILE A 143 3.63 -19.99 -16.30
CA ILE A 143 4.02 -21.23 -15.60
C ILE A 143 4.08 -22.42 -16.56
N THR A 144 4.83 -23.45 -16.18
CA THR A 144 4.98 -24.67 -16.99
C THR A 144 3.69 -25.49 -17.06
N GLN A 145 3.32 -25.95 -18.26
CA GLN A 145 2.14 -26.81 -18.45
C GLN A 145 2.27 -28.16 -17.71
N ARG A 146 3.50 -28.61 -17.45
CA ARG A 146 3.77 -29.81 -16.65
C ARG A 146 3.27 -29.68 -15.22
N TYR A 147 3.16 -28.45 -14.70
CA TYR A 147 2.62 -28.21 -13.37
C TYR A 147 1.10 -27.99 -13.44
N VAL A 148 0.64 -27.22 -14.43
CA VAL A 148 -0.80 -26.97 -14.68
C VAL A 148 -1.61 -28.25 -14.80
N ARG A 149 -1.06 -29.33 -15.39
CA ARG A 149 -1.76 -30.62 -15.57
C ARG A 149 -2.29 -31.24 -14.27
N HIS A 150 -1.75 -30.88 -13.11
CA HIS A 150 -2.17 -31.41 -11.82
C HIS A 150 -3.37 -30.65 -11.22
N PHE A 151 -3.74 -29.50 -11.78
CA PHE A 151 -4.77 -28.62 -11.26
C PHE A 151 -6.06 -28.67 -12.07
N ASN A 152 -7.17 -28.46 -11.38
CA ASN A 152 -8.41 -28.01 -12.01
C ASN A 152 -8.40 -26.49 -12.07
N LEU A 153 -8.66 -25.93 -13.24
CA LEU A 153 -8.60 -24.49 -13.47
C LEU A 153 -9.95 -23.84 -13.20
N ILE A 154 -9.94 -22.76 -12.42
CA ILE A 154 -11.10 -21.88 -12.20
C ILE A 154 -10.70 -20.49 -12.63
N ASN A 155 -11.40 -19.93 -13.62
CA ASN A 155 -11.15 -18.58 -14.10
C ASN A 155 -12.04 -17.57 -13.36
N PHE A 156 -11.41 -16.57 -12.76
CA PHE A 156 -12.06 -15.41 -12.15
C PHE A 156 -12.07 -14.29 -13.17
N VAL A 157 -13.26 -14.01 -13.69
CA VAL A 157 -13.48 -12.88 -14.59
C VAL A 157 -13.55 -11.56 -13.81
N PRO A 158 -13.18 -10.43 -14.43
CA PRO A 158 -13.47 -9.11 -13.88
C PRO A 158 -14.96 -8.96 -13.52
N PHE A 159 -15.25 -8.17 -12.49
CA PHE A 159 -16.62 -7.82 -12.15
C PHE A 159 -17.23 -6.97 -13.26
N ASN A 160 -18.49 -7.25 -13.61
CA ASN A 160 -19.26 -6.36 -14.47
C ASN A 160 -19.71 -5.11 -13.70
N GLU A 161 -20.12 -4.09 -14.43
CA GLU A 161 -20.57 -2.81 -13.86
C GLU A 161 -21.74 -2.99 -12.89
N ASP A 162 -22.70 -3.88 -13.19
CA ASP A 162 -23.82 -4.18 -12.29
C ASP A 162 -23.37 -4.72 -10.92
N SER A 163 -22.36 -5.61 -10.92
CA SER A 163 -21.82 -6.16 -9.68
C SER A 163 -21.09 -5.09 -8.88
N LEU A 164 -20.30 -4.24 -9.54
CA LEU A 164 -19.62 -3.12 -8.88
C LEU A 164 -20.63 -2.12 -8.31
N GLY A 165 -21.66 -1.79 -9.09
CA GLY A 165 -22.79 -0.95 -8.71
C GLY A 165 -23.47 -1.47 -7.44
N ARG A 166 -23.76 -2.77 -7.39
CA ARG A 166 -24.37 -3.39 -6.22
C ARG A 166 -23.46 -3.40 -5.00
N ILE A 167 -22.19 -3.76 -5.16
CA ILE A 167 -21.24 -3.86 -4.04
C ILE A 167 -21.02 -2.48 -3.40
N PHE A 168 -20.65 -1.48 -4.21
CA PHE A 168 -20.34 -0.14 -3.70
C PHE A 168 -21.60 0.66 -3.35
N GLY A 169 -22.71 0.45 -4.06
CA GLY A 169 -24.02 1.00 -3.71
C GLY A 169 -24.46 0.58 -2.32
N MET A 170 -24.41 -0.72 -2.00
CA MET A 170 -24.75 -1.21 -0.65
C MET A 170 -23.88 -0.60 0.45
N ILE A 171 -22.57 -0.47 0.20
CA ILE A 171 -21.64 0.13 1.17
C ILE A 171 -21.96 1.61 1.38
N LEU A 172 -22.18 2.35 0.28
CA LEU A 172 -22.41 3.78 0.32
C LEU A 172 -23.78 4.12 0.91
N ASP A 173 -24.82 3.36 0.56
CA ASP A 173 -26.17 3.52 1.11
C ASP A 173 -26.20 3.26 2.62
N TRP A 174 -25.50 2.21 3.08
CA TRP A 174 -25.34 1.93 4.51
C TRP A 174 -24.67 3.07 5.25
N PHE A 175 -23.65 3.69 4.65
CA PHE A 175 -22.98 4.85 5.23
C PHE A 175 -23.88 6.09 5.25
N MET A 176 -24.55 6.39 4.14
CA MET A 176 -25.48 7.53 4.05
C MET A 176 -26.68 7.37 4.99
N ALA A 177 -27.06 6.14 5.35
CA ALA A 177 -28.09 5.86 6.34
C ALA A 177 -27.72 6.37 7.75
N LYS A 178 -26.44 6.64 8.05
CA LYS A 178 -25.94 7.17 9.34
C LYS A 178 -26.20 8.68 9.55
N GLY A 179 -27.37 9.16 9.13
CA GLY A 179 -27.83 10.53 9.43
C GLY A 179 -27.58 11.58 8.33
N PHE A 180 -27.18 11.18 7.12
CA PHE A 180 -27.10 12.13 6.00
C PHE A 180 -28.50 12.53 5.50
N GLY A 181 -28.60 13.77 4.99
CA GLY A 181 -29.84 14.33 4.42
C GLY A 181 -30.32 13.59 3.18
N GLY A 182 -31.62 13.72 2.87
CA GLY A 182 -32.25 13.04 1.73
C GLY A 182 -31.62 13.38 0.37
N SER A 183 -31.18 14.64 0.20
CA SER A 183 -30.49 15.09 -1.02
C SER A 183 -29.15 14.37 -1.26
N ILE A 184 -28.43 14.02 -0.19
CA ILE A 184 -27.16 13.27 -0.28
C ILE A 184 -27.43 11.80 -0.59
N LYS A 185 -28.45 11.20 0.05
CA LYS A 185 -28.84 9.81 -0.18
C LYS A 185 -29.19 9.52 -1.64
N GLN A 186 -29.80 10.49 -2.33
CA GLN A 186 -30.13 10.39 -3.76
C GLN A 186 -28.90 10.35 -4.68
N LEU A 187 -27.71 10.75 -4.20
CA LEU A 187 -26.48 10.75 -5.00
C LEU A 187 -25.80 9.38 -5.08
N SER A 188 -26.18 8.41 -4.24
CA SER A 188 -25.44 7.15 -4.09
C SER A 188 -25.24 6.40 -5.42
N GLU A 189 -26.32 6.19 -6.16
CA GLU A 189 -26.27 5.50 -7.47
C GLU A 189 -25.44 6.27 -8.50
N GLY A 190 -25.60 7.59 -8.57
CA GLY A 190 -24.80 8.46 -9.44
C GLY A 190 -23.32 8.40 -9.10
N VAL A 191 -22.96 8.53 -7.82
CA VAL A 191 -21.57 8.51 -7.36
C VAL A 191 -20.92 7.17 -7.65
N VAL A 192 -21.62 6.06 -7.44
CA VAL A 192 -21.08 4.73 -7.73
C VAL A 192 -20.89 4.51 -9.22
N SER A 193 -21.91 4.78 -10.04
CA SER A 193 -21.83 4.62 -11.50
C SER A 193 -20.74 5.52 -12.11
N THR A 194 -20.66 6.78 -11.70
CA THR A 194 -19.62 7.70 -12.18
C THR A 194 -18.22 7.26 -11.71
N SER A 195 -18.06 6.75 -10.48
CA SER A 195 -16.77 6.23 -10.01
C SER A 195 -16.29 5.02 -10.82
N VAL A 196 -17.20 4.12 -11.21
CA VAL A 196 -16.89 2.98 -12.09
C VAL A 196 -16.50 3.48 -13.49
N ALA A 197 -17.23 4.45 -14.05
CA ALA A 197 -16.91 5.04 -15.34
C ALA A 197 -15.53 5.73 -15.35
N ILE A 198 -15.20 6.48 -14.29
CA ILE A 198 -13.88 7.11 -14.10
C ILE A 198 -12.79 6.04 -14.04
N TYR A 199 -13.01 4.97 -13.26
CA TYR A 199 -12.06 3.87 -13.15
C TYR A 199 -11.80 3.19 -14.50
N ASN A 200 -12.85 2.92 -15.28
CA ASN A 200 -12.73 2.33 -16.62
C ASN A 200 -11.97 3.27 -17.56
N ALA A 201 -12.33 4.55 -17.61
CA ALA A 201 -11.67 5.54 -18.45
C ALA A 201 -10.18 5.71 -18.12
N VAL A 202 -9.82 5.77 -16.84
CA VAL A 202 -8.43 5.82 -16.38
C VAL A 202 -7.67 4.55 -16.78
N SER A 203 -8.27 3.38 -16.57
CA SER A 203 -7.65 2.09 -16.88
C SER A 203 -7.40 1.88 -18.38
N GLU A 204 -8.26 2.45 -19.23
CA GLU A 204 -8.14 2.35 -20.69
C GLU A 204 -7.17 3.38 -21.28
N ASN A 205 -7.19 4.62 -20.81
CA ASN A 205 -6.41 5.71 -21.40
C ASN A 205 -5.00 5.85 -20.80
N LEU A 206 -4.82 5.53 -19.52
CA LEU A 206 -3.55 5.70 -18.80
C LEU A 206 -2.81 4.38 -18.62
N LEU A 207 -2.33 3.82 -19.73
CA LEU A 207 -1.62 2.54 -19.74
C LEU A 207 -0.17 2.64 -19.23
N PRO A 208 0.36 1.58 -18.60
CA PRO A 208 1.72 1.57 -18.10
C PRO A 208 2.73 1.55 -19.26
N THR A 209 3.66 2.49 -19.24
CA THR A 209 4.81 2.54 -20.16
C THR A 209 6.12 2.41 -19.39
N PRO A 210 7.29 2.19 -20.05
CA PRO A 210 8.59 2.25 -19.37
C PRO A 210 8.79 3.49 -18.50
N ALA A 211 8.34 4.67 -18.96
CA ALA A 211 8.42 5.92 -18.21
C ALA A 211 7.32 6.05 -17.14
N LYS A 212 6.14 5.47 -17.37
CA LYS A 212 4.96 5.54 -16.49
C LYS A 212 4.62 4.15 -15.93
N SER A 213 5.62 3.41 -15.43
CA SER A 213 5.46 2.00 -15.02
C SER A 213 4.52 1.78 -13.83
N HIS A 214 4.26 2.84 -13.07
CA HIS A 214 3.34 2.88 -11.93
C HIS A 214 1.88 3.17 -12.34
N TYR A 215 1.59 3.42 -13.63
CA TYR A 215 0.22 3.62 -14.14
C TYR A 215 -0.49 2.27 -14.30
N THR A 216 -0.60 1.53 -13.20
CA THR A 216 -1.38 0.31 -13.14
C THR A 216 -2.55 0.53 -12.20
N PHE A 217 -3.76 0.35 -12.72
CA PHE A 217 -4.99 0.60 -11.99
C PHE A 217 -5.77 -0.70 -11.82
N ASN A 218 -6.30 -0.92 -10.62
CA ASN A 218 -7.07 -2.13 -10.30
C ASN A 218 -8.24 -1.81 -9.36
N LEU A 219 -9.10 -2.79 -9.08
CA LEU A 219 -10.30 -2.59 -8.26
C LEU A 219 -10.03 -2.15 -6.81
N ARG A 220 -8.79 -2.30 -6.30
CA ARG A 220 -8.41 -1.72 -5.00
C ARG A 220 -8.41 -0.20 -5.06
N ASP A 221 -8.10 0.40 -6.21
CA ASP A 221 -8.13 1.85 -6.38
C ASP A 221 -9.56 2.38 -6.25
N LEU A 222 -10.52 1.73 -6.91
CA LEU A 222 -11.95 2.04 -6.72
C LEU A 222 -12.37 1.89 -5.25
N SER A 223 -11.90 0.84 -4.58
CA SER A 223 -12.17 0.63 -3.14
C SER A 223 -11.60 1.74 -2.26
N LYS A 224 -10.42 2.29 -2.58
CA LYS A 224 -9.78 3.40 -1.83
C LYS A 224 -10.57 4.71 -1.92
N ILE A 225 -11.29 4.95 -3.02
CA ILE A 225 -12.16 6.13 -3.17
C ILE A 225 -13.25 6.07 -2.10
N PHE A 226 -14.01 4.96 -2.06
CA PHE A 226 -15.08 4.79 -1.09
C PHE A 226 -14.52 4.72 0.33
N GLN A 227 -13.38 4.07 0.56
CA GLN A 227 -12.74 4.06 1.87
C GLN A 227 -12.46 5.47 2.39
N GLY A 228 -12.03 6.40 1.54
CA GLY A 228 -11.84 7.80 1.89
C GLY A 228 -13.16 8.54 2.12
N VAL A 229 -14.15 8.37 1.23
CA VAL A 229 -15.49 8.99 1.37
C VAL A 229 -16.15 8.58 2.69
N LEU A 230 -15.97 7.33 3.11
CA LEU A 230 -16.50 6.79 4.36
C LEU A 230 -15.90 7.41 5.64
N GLN A 231 -14.83 8.21 5.54
CA GLN A 231 -14.31 9.00 6.66
C GLN A 231 -15.14 10.26 6.93
N GLY A 232 -15.98 10.68 5.98
CA GLY A 232 -16.83 11.85 6.15
C GLY A 232 -17.89 11.67 7.25
N GLU A 233 -18.28 12.76 7.89
CA GLU A 233 -19.34 12.75 8.90
C GLU A 233 -20.56 13.56 8.46
N SER A 234 -21.76 13.05 8.74
CA SER A 234 -23.03 13.76 8.53
C SER A 234 -23.14 15.04 9.37
N ALA A 235 -22.33 15.16 10.42
CA ALA A 235 -22.18 16.37 11.21
C ALA A 235 -21.57 17.53 10.42
N LEU A 236 -20.67 17.25 9.46
CA LEU A 236 -19.94 18.25 8.69
C LEU A 236 -20.49 18.40 7.26
N ILE A 237 -20.93 17.30 6.65
CA ILE A 237 -21.40 17.27 5.26
C ILE A 237 -22.92 17.45 5.24
N LYS A 238 -23.37 18.66 4.93
CA LYS A 238 -24.80 19.04 5.04
C LYS A 238 -25.56 19.01 3.73
N ASP A 239 -24.88 19.21 2.60
CA ASP A 239 -25.52 19.30 1.30
C ASP A 239 -24.81 18.46 0.22
N ALA A 240 -25.48 18.36 -0.92
CA ALA A 240 -25.03 17.60 -2.07
C ALA A 240 -23.68 18.08 -2.63
N VAL A 241 -23.41 19.39 -2.61
CA VAL A 241 -22.17 19.95 -3.16
C VAL A 241 -21.00 19.60 -2.25
N SER A 242 -21.14 19.74 -0.94
CA SER A 242 -20.09 19.31 0.01
C SER A 242 -19.81 17.80 -0.10
N PHE A 243 -20.84 16.98 -0.28
CA PHE A 243 -20.63 15.54 -0.47
C PHE A 243 -19.89 15.22 -1.78
N LEU A 244 -20.31 15.84 -2.90
CA LEU A 244 -19.64 15.67 -4.19
C LEU A 244 -18.20 16.20 -4.14
N ARG A 245 -17.94 17.27 -3.38
CA ARG A 245 -16.59 17.82 -3.20
C ARG A 245 -15.67 16.84 -2.47
N LEU A 246 -16.14 16.18 -1.41
CA LEU A 246 -15.41 15.09 -0.75
C LEU A 246 -15.15 13.94 -1.72
N TRP A 247 -16.17 13.51 -2.47
CA TRP A 247 -16.00 12.43 -3.46
C TRP A 247 -14.97 12.79 -4.55
N VAL A 248 -15.01 14.02 -5.07
CA VAL A 248 -14.01 14.52 -6.03
C VAL A 248 -12.62 14.55 -5.40
N HIS A 249 -12.48 15.02 -4.16
CA HIS A 249 -11.21 14.99 -3.43
C HIS A 249 -10.64 13.57 -3.42
N GLU A 250 -11.44 12.57 -3.07
CA GLU A 250 -11.01 11.18 -3.00
C GLU A 250 -10.66 10.59 -4.36
N CYS A 251 -11.37 10.96 -5.43
CA CYS A 251 -11.00 10.61 -6.80
C CYS A 251 -9.61 11.18 -7.16
N MET A 252 -9.35 12.45 -6.80
CA MET A 252 -8.05 13.09 -7.03
C MET A 252 -6.93 12.43 -6.23
N ARG A 253 -7.16 12.09 -4.96
CA ARG A 253 -6.15 11.41 -4.12
C ARG A 253 -5.78 10.02 -4.63
N VAL A 254 -6.74 9.28 -5.22
CA VAL A 254 -6.50 7.93 -5.71
C VAL A 254 -5.83 7.90 -7.08
N PHE A 255 -6.29 8.76 -8.00
CA PHE A 255 -5.85 8.74 -9.39
C PHE A 255 -4.87 9.88 -9.72
N SER A 256 -5.23 11.13 -9.43
CA SER A 256 -4.43 12.31 -9.83
C SER A 256 -3.06 12.35 -9.15
N ASP A 257 -2.95 11.98 -7.88
CA ASP A 257 -1.68 12.00 -7.13
C ASP A 257 -0.66 10.99 -7.68
N ARG A 258 -1.13 9.94 -8.35
CA ARG A 258 -0.29 8.94 -9.03
C ARG A 258 0.32 9.46 -10.33
N LEU A 259 -0.27 10.51 -10.92
CA LEU A 259 0.12 10.98 -12.25
C LEU A 259 1.40 11.81 -12.18
N SER A 260 2.35 11.48 -13.07
CA SER A 260 3.68 12.09 -13.12
C SER A 260 3.75 13.33 -14.01
N THR A 261 2.82 13.49 -14.97
CA THR A 261 2.84 14.60 -15.94
C THR A 261 1.68 15.58 -15.73
N ALA A 262 1.91 16.85 -16.06
CA ALA A 262 0.86 17.87 -15.99
C ALA A 262 -0.27 17.61 -17.00
N GLU A 263 0.06 17.10 -18.19
CA GLU A 263 -0.91 16.73 -19.23
C GLU A 263 -1.92 15.69 -18.73
N ASP A 264 -1.43 14.60 -18.11
CA ASP A 264 -2.33 13.57 -17.57
C ASP A 264 -3.20 14.12 -16.42
N ARG A 265 -2.64 15.01 -15.58
CA ARG A 265 -3.37 15.65 -14.46
C ARG A 265 -4.47 16.57 -14.98
N THR A 266 -4.20 17.38 -15.98
CA THR A 266 -5.20 18.26 -16.62
C THR A 266 -6.29 17.43 -17.27
N TRP A 267 -5.93 16.41 -18.06
CA TRP A 267 -6.90 15.49 -18.67
C TRP A 267 -7.82 14.86 -17.62
N PHE A 268 -7.26 14.39 -16.50
CA PHE A 268 -8.06 13.80 -15.42
C PHE A 268 -9.01 14.84 -14.77
N GLN A 269 -8.55 16.06 -14.55
CA GLN A 269 -9.39 17.14 -14.02
C GLN A 269 -10.54 17.51 -14.96
N GLU A 270 -10.27 17.61 -16.25
CA GLU A 270 -11.28 17.88 -17.28
C GLU A 270 -12.33 16.76 -17.34
N MET A 271 -11.88 15.50 -17.30
CA MET A 271 -12.77 14.33 -17.26
C MET A 271 -13.67 14.33 -16.01
N ILE A 272 -13.12 14.64 -14.83
CA ILE A 272 -13.92 14.75 -13.59
C ILE A 272 -14.94 15.90 -13.71
N ALA A 273 -14.53 17.05 -14.24
CA ALA A 273 -15.41 18.19 -14.44
C ALA A 273 -16.58 17.85 -15.39
N GLU A 274 -16.28 17.19 -16.51
CA GLU A 274 -17.28 16.71 -17.47
C GLU A 274 -18.26 15.75 -16.82
N LYS A 275 -17.75 14.70 -16.16
CA LYS A 275 -18.58 13.67 -15.51
C LYS A 275 -19.44 14.22 -14.39
N THR A 276 -18.92 15.20 -13.63
CA THR A 276 -19.66 15.87 -12.57
C THR A 276 -20.85 16.66 -13.13
N LYS A 277 -20.64 17.33 -14.27
CA LYS A 277 -21.68 18.07 -14.96
C LYS A 277 -22.72 17.14 -15.60
N GLU A 278 -22.28 16.07 -16.25
CA GLU A 278 -23.12 15.09 -16.94
C GLU A 278 -24.05 14.36 -15.96
N HIS A 279 -23.50 13.80 -14.87
CA HIS A 279 -24.26 12.93 -13.97
C HIS A 279 -25.00 13.66 -12.84
N PHE A 280 -24.50 14.83 -12.41
CA PHE A 280 -25.09 15.57 -11.28
C PHE A 280 -25.64 16.94 -11.65
N GLY A 281 -25.45 17.41 -12.89
CA GLY A 281 -25.85 18.76 -13.30
C GLY A 281 -25.12 19.88 -12.54
N MET A 282 -24.00 19.57 -11.90
CA MET A 282 -23.26 20.50 -11.04
C MET A 282 -22.11 21.14 -11.80
N ASP A 283 -21.99 22.46 -11.69
CA ASP A 283 -20.87 23.19 -12.27
C ASP A 283 -19.56 22.88 -11.54
N TRP A 284 -18.49 22.67 -12.31
CA TRP A 284 -17.18 22.33 -11.77
C TRP A 284 -16.64 23.40 -10.81
N HIS A 285 -16.83 24.68 -11.10
CA HIS A 285 -16.34 25.75 -10.22
C HIS A 285 -17.04 25.72 -8.86
N ARG A 286 -18.32 25.33 -8.83
CA ARG A 286 -19.07 25.18 -7.59
C ARG A 286 -18.55 24.01 -6.74
N VAL A 287 -18.27 22.87 -7.38
CA VAL A 287 -17.77 21.67 -6.68
C VAL A 287 -16.32 21.84 -6.27
N ARG A 288 -15.46 22.40 -7.14
CA ARG A 288 -14.04 22.67 -6.85
C ARG A 288 -13.86 23.68 -5.71
N GLY A 289 -14.73 24.68 -5.64
CA GLY A 289 -14.60 25.78 -4.70
C GLY A 289 -13.55 26.80 -5.14
N ALA A 290 -13.18 27.70 -4.22
CA ALA A 290 -12.25 28.80 -4.50
C ALA A 290 -10.78 28.35 -4.63
N ASN A 291 -10.42 27.25 -3.97
CA ASN A 291 -9.06 26.73 -3.95
C ASN A 291 -8.74 25.93 -5.22
N ASN A 292 -7.49 26.02 -5.67
CA ASN A 292 -7.05 25.26 -6.83
C ASN A 292 -7.09 23.75 -6.61
N THR A 293 -6.73 23.33 -5.40
CA THR A 293 -6.72 21.94 -4.93
C THR A 293 -7.71 21.78 -3.79
N ILE A 294 -8.56 20.75 -3.85
CA ILE A 294 -9.43 20.39 -2.71
C ILE A 294 -8.59 19.57 -1.72
N LEU A 295 -8.54 19.98 -0.45
CA LEU A 295 -7.84 19.25 0.61
C LEU A 295 -8.80 18.92 1.75
N TYR A 296 -8.70 17.70 2.25
CA TYR A 296 -9.37 17.24 3.45
C TYR A 296 -8.32 16.66 4.42
N GLY A 297 -8.55 16.85 5.70
CA GLY A 297 -7.66 16.37 6.76
C GLY A 297 -8.31 16.49 8.13
N ASN A 298 -7.66 15.94 9.15
CA ASN A 298 -8.16 15.91 10.52
C ASN A 298 -7.36 16.77 11.51
N PHE A 299 -6.55 17.69 11.01
CA PHE A 299 -5.56 18.43 11.80
C PHE A 299 -5.71 19.96 11.70
N ALA A 300 -6.85 20.46 11.21
CA ALA A 300 -7.12 21.89 11.10
C ALA A 300 -7.23 22.59 12.47
N ASP A 301 -7.54 21.82 13.52
CA ASP A 301 -7.60 22.28 14.91
C ASP A 301 -6.63 21.43 15.74
N SER A 302 -5.56 22.04 16.24
CA SER A 302 -4.54 21.40 17.08
C SER A 302 -5.05 21.06 18.48
N ARG A 303 -6.15 21.68 18.93
CA ARG A 303 -6.69 21.54 20.29
C ARG A 303 -7.88 20.59 20.36
N ALA A 304 -8.42 20.18 19.22
CA ALA A 304 -9.55 19.26 19.17
C ALA A 304 -9.16 17.88 19.71
N VAL A 305 -9.91 17.40 20.71
CA VAL A 305 -9.77 16.03 21.24
C VAL A 305 -10.25 15.01 20.22
N ASP A 306 -11.31 15.34 19.48
CA ASP A 306 -11.87 14.52 18.40
C ASP A 306 -11.49 15.14 17.05
N LYS A 307 -10.44 14.60 16.43
CA LYS A 307 -9.88 15.06 15.16
C LYS A 307 -10.71 14.52 14.00
N LYS A 308 -11.64 15.35 13.51
CA LYS A 308 -12.60 14.97 12.44
C LYS A 308 -12.04 15.22 11.05
N TYR A 309 -12.32 14.31 10.12
CA TYR A 309 -11.96 14.47 8.72
C TYR A 309 -12.85 15.53 8.05
N ALA A 310 -12.28 16.70 7.78
CA ALA A 310 -13.00 17.87 7.32
C ALA A 310 -12.27 18.58 6.16
N GLU A 311 -12.99 19.41 5.43
CA GLU A 311 -12.40 20.25 4.38
C GLU A 311 -11.48 21.30 4.98
N LEU A 312 -10.31 21.45 4.39
CA LEU A 312 -9.32 22.46 4.76
C LEU A 312 -9.44 23.64 3.80
N GLU A 313 -10.42 24.52 4.04
CA GLU A 313 -10.71 25.66 3.15
C GLU A 313 -9.71 26.81 3.31
N ASP A 314 -9.43 27.22 4.55
CA ASP A 314 -8.55 28.35 4.86
C ASP A 314 -7.07 27.93 4.84
N ARG A 315 -6.37 28.30 3.77
CA ARG A 315 -4.95 27.98 3.54
C ARG A 315 -4.01 28.74 4.48
N ASP A 316 -4.34 29.98 4.83
CA ASP A 316 -3.52 30.80 5.71
C ASP A 316 -3.60 30.30 7.16
N HIS A 317 -4.80 29.93 7.60
CA HIS A 317 -4.99 29.26 8.89
C HIS A 317 -4.28 27.90 8.92
N LEU A 318 -4.47 27.09 7.87
CA LEU A 318 -3.82 25.79 7.77
C LEU A 318 -2.30 25.87 7.86
N LYS A 319 -1.69 26.86 7.18
CA LYS A 319 -0.26 27.10 7.24
C LYS A 319 0.21 27.40 8.66
N LYS A 320 -0.47 28.29 9.37
CA LYS A 320 -0.13 28.63 10.77
C LYS A 320 -0.21 27.41 11.67
N VAL A 321 -1.28 26.62 11.56
CA VAL A 321 -1.45 25.40 12.36
C VAL A 321 -0.34 24.38 12.07
N MET A 322 0.06 24.19 10.82
CA MET A 322 1.19 23.33 10.48
C MET A 322 2.54 23.86 10.98
N GLU A 323 2.73 25.19 11.00
CA GLU A 323 3.91 25.84 11.59
C GLU A 323 3.97 25.60 13.10
N GLU A 324 2.84 25.71 13.82
CA GLU A 324 2.74 25.36 15.24
C GLU A 324 3.14 23.89 15.51
N TYR A 325 2.61 22.94 14.72
CA TYR A 325 3.01 21.53 14.84
C TYR A 325 4.50 21.29 14.59
N LEU A 326 5.10 22.04 13.65
CA LEU A 326 6.53 21.94 13.35
C LEU A 326 7.37 22.51 14.50
N GLU A 327 6.94 23.61 15.12
CA GLU A 327 7.57 24.19 16.30
C GLU A 327 7.52 23.21 17.48
N ASP A 328 6.35 22.65 17.78
CA ASP A 328 6.17 21.65 18.85
C ASP A 328 7.07 20.43 18.63
N TYR A 329 7.11 19.90 17.40
CA TYR A 329 8.00 18.80 17.05
C TYR A 329 9.47 19.15 17.30
N ASN A 330 9.90 20.34 16.90
CA ASN A 330 11.28 20.82 17.05
C ASN A 330 11.65 21.04 18.54
N MET A 331 10.68 21.38 19.39
CA MET A 331 10.90 21.50 20.84
C MET A 331 11.03 20.15 21.53
N MET A 332 10.35 19.12 21.02
CA MET A 332 10.33 17.78 21.62
C MET A 332 11.44 16.84 21.11
N THR A 333 12.11 17.18 20.00
CA THR A 333 13.05 16.29 19.30
C THR A 333 14.48 16.82 19.31
N SER A 334 15.46 15.94 19.48
CA SER A 334 16.90 16.28 19.42
C SER A 334 17.44 16.52 18.00
N LYS A 335 16.65 16.17 16.97
CA LYS A 335 16.94 16.35 15.53
C LYS A 335 15.90 17.30 14.89
N PRO A 336 15.97 18.62 15.15
CA PRO A 336 14.99 19.57 14.62
C PRO A 336 15.06 19.67 13.10
N MET A 337 13.94 20.00 12.47
CA MET A 337 13.78 20.20 11.04
C MET A 337 13.49 21.67 10.73
N SER A 338 14.27 22.26 9.82
CA SER A 338 13.99 23.57 9.25
C SER A 338 13.22 23.38 7.95
N LEU A 339 11.89 23.38 8.03
CA LEU A 339 11.00 23.21 6.87
C LEU A 339 10.28 24.51 6.56
N VAL A 340 10.30 24.88 5.28
CA VAL A 340 9.50 26.00 4.77
C VAL A 340 8.19 25.43 4.23
N LEU A 341 7.07 25.79 4.86
CA LEU A 341 5.74 25.32 4.50
C LEU A 341 5.11 26.24 3.43
N PHE A 342 5.42 25.94 2.17
CA PHE A 342 4.72 26.49 0.99
C PHE A 342 3.53 25.60 0.59
N GLU A 343 2.65 26.10 -0.27
CA GLU A 343 1.38 25.44 -0.64
C GLU A 343 1.56 23.95 -1.01
N ASN A 344 2.47 23.61 -1.93
CA ASN A 344 2.67 22.20 -2.31
C ASN A 344 3.20 21.34 -1.15
N ALA A 345 4.00 21.89 -0.24
CA ALA A 345 4.47 21.16 0.94
C ALA A 345 3.29 20.84 1.88
N ILE A 346 2.40 21.80 2.09
CA ILE A 346 1.15 21.63 2.84
C ILE A 346 0.27 20.56 2.18
N GLU A 347 0.12 20.60 0.85
CA GLU A 347 -0.63 19.58 0.11
C GLU A 347 -0.05 18.18 0.33
N HIS A 348 1.27 18.00 0.21
CA HIS A 348 1.92 16.71 0.42
C HIS A 348 1.78 16.21 1.87
N VAL A 349 1.91 17.08 2.86
CA VAL A 349 1.66 16.71 4.27
C VAL A 349 0.20 16.27 4.46
N ALA A 350 -0.77 16.97 3.87
CA ALA A 350 -2.17 16.59 3.92
C ALA A 350 -2.44 15.23 3.25
N ARG A 351 -1.80 14.96 2.10
CA ARG A 351 -1.88 13.65 1.41
C ARG A 351 -1.34 12.52 2.27
N ILE A 352 -0.14 12.70 2.84
CA ILE A 352 0.50 11.69 3.69
C ILE A 352 -0.35 11.46 4.95
N SER A 353 -0.79 12.54 5.60
CA SER A 353 -1.67 12.47 6.78
C SER A 353 -2.97 11.72 6.47
N ARG A 354 -3.63 12.00 5.33
CA ARG A 354 -4.82 11.27 4.88
C ARG A 354 -4.55 9.77 4.70
N VAL A 355 -3.38 9.39 4.18
CA VAL A 355 -3.05 7.99 3.94
C VAL A 355 -2.78 7.24 5.25
N ILE A 356 -2.00 7.81 6.17
CA ILE A 356 -1.67 7.12 7.45
C ILE A 356 -2.87 7.04 8.40
N ASN A 357 -3.85 7.95 8.30
CA ASN A 357 -5.07 7.86 9.10
C ASN A 357 -6.07 6.81 8.59
N LEU A 358 -5.81 6.19 7.43
CA LEU A 358 -6.65 5.11 6.91
C LEU A 358 -6.16 3.74 7.37
N PRO A 359 -7.07 2.83 7.76
CA PRO A 359 -6.67 1.45 8.03
C PRO A 359 -6.13 0.81 6.75
N TYR A 360 -5.06 0.03 6.87
CA TYR A 360 -4.30 -0.52 5.74
C TYR A 360 -3.68 0.56 4.81
N GLY A 361 -3.62 1.80 5.27
CA GLY A 361 -3.07 2.94 4.52
C GLY A 361 -1.55 2.87 4.47
N ASN A 362 -1.02 2.66 3.27
CA ASN A 362 0.42 2.68 3.00
C ASN A 362 0.69 3.70 1.89
N ALA A 363 1.87 4.34 1.88
CA ALA A 363 2.22 5.37 0.91
C ALA A 363 3.51 5.03 0.15
N LEU A 364 3.54 5.38 -1.13
CA LEU A 364 4.74 5.35 -1.97
C LEU A 364 4.97 6.76 -2.50
N LEU A 365 5.94 7.46 -1.91
CA LEU A 365 6.29 8.83 -2.25
C LEU A 365 7.40 8.82 -3.30
N VAL A 366 7.04 9.21 -4.53
CA VAL A 366 7.94 9.17 -5.67
C VAL A 366 8.41 10.57 -5.99
N GLY A 367 9.73 10.78 -6.02
CA GLY A 367 10.31 12.09 -6.27
C GLY A 367 11.82 12.05 -6.34
N VAL A 368 12.44 13.10 -6.87
CA VAL A 368 13.90 13.23 -6.88
C VAL A 368 14.42 13.45 -5.45
N GLY A 369 15.72 13.17 -5.23
CA GLY A 369 16.38 13.52 -3.97
C GLY A 369 16.22 15.02 -3.66
N GLY A 370 16.14 15.40 -2.38
CA GLY A 370 15.94 16.80 -1.98
C GLY A 370 14.49 17.31 -2.01
N SER A 371 13.55 16.57 -2.60
CA SER A 371 12.12 16.95 -2.69
C SER A 371 11.35 17.07 -1.36
N GLY A 372 11.99 16.79 -0.21
CA GLY A 372 11.38 16.93 1.11
C GLY A 372 10.55 15.73 1.59
N ARG A 373 10.44 14.65 0.81
CA ARG A 373 9.61 13.45 1.14
C ARG A 373 9.78 12.94 2.57
N LYS A 374 11.04 12.78 3.01
CA LYS A 374 11.36 12.32 4.37
C LYS A 374 10.86 13.30 5.43
N SER A 375 11.19 14.58 5.29
CA SER A 375 10.86 15.59 6.27
C SER A 375 9.36 15.89 6.35
N LEU A 376 8.67 15.92 5.20
CA LEU A 376 7.21 16.09 5.16
C LEU A 376 6.48 14.87 5.75
N THR A 377 7.03 13.66 5.54
CA THR A 377 6.49 12.46 6.21
C THR A 377 6.66 12.57 7.72
N THR A 378 7.85 12.93 8.21
CA THR A 378 8.09 13.11 9.65
C THR A 378 7.11 14.11 10.27
N LEU A 379 6.85 15.24 9.59
CA LEU A 379 5.87 16.22 10.05
C LEU A 379 4.44 15.65 10.05
N ALA A 380 4.02 14.96 8.98
CA ALA A 380 2.68 14.35 8.91
C ALA A 380 2.46 13.30 10.03
N VAL A 381 3.52 12.55 10.37
CA VAL A 381 3.51 11.57 11.46
C VAL A 381 3.44 12.25 12.83
N ALA A 382 4.16 13.35 13.03
CA ALA A 382 4.08 14.17 14.24
C ALA A 382 2.67 14.78 14.43
N ILE A 383 2.06 15.28 13.36
CA ILE A 383 0.68 15.82 13.37
C ILE A 383 -0.34 14.76 13.81
N ALA A 384 -0.13 13.51 13.40
CA ALA A 384 -0.98 12.38 13.75
C ALA A 384 -0.70 11.80 15.15
N ASP A 385 0.36 12.26 15.84
CA ASP A 385 0.87 11.67 17.09
C ASP A 385 1.18 10.16 16.95
N PHE A 386 1.72 9.78 15.80
CA PHE A 386 2.08 8.39 15.50
C PHE A 386 3.57 8.15 15.77
N LYS A 387 3.92 6.91 16.09
CA LYS A 387 5.31 6.53 16.32
C LYS A 387 6.06 6.42 15.01
N LEU A 388 7.12 7.20 14.83
CA LEU A 388 7.96 7.14 13.64
C LEU A 388 9.13 6.16 13.84
N PHE A 389 9.25 5.18 12.94
CA PHE A 389 10.43 4.34 12.84
C PHE A 389 11.21 4.63 11.56
N GLN A 390 12.52 4.82 11.70
CA GLN A 390 13.47 4.95 10.61
C GLN A 390 14.68 4.09 10.92
N ILE A 391 15.16 3.35 9.94
CA ILE A 391 16.40 2.57 10.09
C ILE A 391 17.62 3.47 10.01
N GLU A 392 18.64 3.13 10.79
CA GLU A 392 19.96 3.76 10.74
C GLU A 392 20.97 2.76 10.18
N ILE A 393 21.37 2.97 8.92
CA ILE A 393 22.29 2.04 8.25
C ILE A 393 23.71 2.26 8.73
N SER A 394 24.32 1.18 9.20
CA SER A 394 25.74 1.05 9.42
C SER A 394 26.40 0.26 8.27
N LYS A 395 27.74 0.28 8.19
CA LYS A 395 28.48 -0.51 7.18
C LYS A 395 28.25 -2.03 7.31
N THR A 396 27.82 -2.49 8.47
CA THR A 396 27.58 -3.91 8.76
C THR A 396 26.09 -4.27 8.76
N TYR A 397 25.20 -3.34 8.38
CA TYR A 397 23.77 -3.57 8.38
C TYR A 397 23.39 -4.65 7.35
N GLY A 398 22.95 -5.81 7.84
CA GLY A 398 22.60 -6.98 7.05
C GLY A 398 21.17 -7.44 7.30
N MET A 399 20.93 -8.73 7.00
CA MET A 399 19.60 -9.33 7.09
C MET A 399 19.15 -9.55 8.53
N VAL A 400 20.09 -9.78 9.44
CA VAL A 400 19.79 -10.01 10.86
C VAL A 400 19.30 -8.73 11.51
N GLU A 401 20.02 -7.62 11.35
CA GLU A 401 19.65 -6.31 11.88
C GLU A 401 18.30 -5.85 11.29
N TRP A 402 18.11 -6.07 9.99
CA TRP A 402 16.84 -5.82 9.31
C TRP A 402 15.66 -6.59 9.92
N HIS A 403 15.82 -7.88 10.20
CA HIS A 403 14.77 -8.68 10.82
C HIS A 403 14.47 -8.25 12.25
N GLU A 404 15.48 -7.86 13.03
CA GLU A 404 15.28 -7.30 14.36
C GLU A 404 14.51 -5.97 14.32
N ASP A 405 14.84 -5.08 13.38
CA ASP A 405 14.10 -3.83 13.18
C ASP A 405 12.64 -4.07 12.76
N LEU A 406 12.39 -5.05 11.88
CA LEU A 406 11.01 -5.44 11.53
C LEU A 406 10.24 -6.03 12.71
N LYS A 407 10.86 -6.90 13.53
CA LYS A 407 10.23 -7.44 14.74
C LYS A 407 9.82 -6.33 15.70
N LYS A 408 10.67 -5.31 15.86
CA LYS A 408 10.40 -4.14 16.70
C LYS A 408 9.19 -3.34 16.21
N VAL A 409 9.15 -3.03 14.92
CA VAL A 409 8.04 -2.28 14.28
C VAL A 409 6.72 -3.06 14.37
N LEU A 410 6.75 -4.36 14.07
CA LEU A 410 5.56 -5.24 14.19
C LEU A 410 5.15 -5.43 15.65
N GLY A 411 6.10 -5.43 16.58
CA GLY A 411 5.85 -5.43 18.02
C GLY A 411 5.05 -4.21 18.46
N TRP A 412 5.48 -3.01 18.10
CA TRP A 412 4.76 -1.77 18.43
C TRP A 412 3.34 -1.76 17.85
N ALA A 413 3.20 -2.07 16.55
CA ALA A 413 1.92 -2.04 15.88
C ALA A 413 0.95 -3.15 16.35
N GLY A 414 1.45 -4.36 16.51
CA GLY A 414 0.64 -5.55 16.79
C GLY A 414 0.47 -5.90 18.27
N ARG A 415 1.59 -5.98 18.99
CA ARG A 415 1.60 -6.36 20.42
C ARG A 415 1.11 -5.19 21.28
N ASP A 416 1.73 -4.03 21.08
CA ASP A 416 1.50 -2.84 21.92
C ASP A 416 0.29 -2.02 21.44
N ASN A 417 -0.21 -2.31 20.23
CA ASN A 417 -1.35 -1.64 19.59
C ASN A 417 -1.15 -0.12 19.44
N GLU A 418 0.10 0.29 19.14
CA GLU A 418 0.48 1.68 18.90
C GLU A 418 0.49 1.98 17.39
N PRO A 419 -0.23 3.02 16.92
CA PRO A 419 -0.12 3.51 15.55
C PRO A 419 1.33 3.87 15.21
N THR A 420 1.88 3.18 14.21
CA THR A 420 3.31 3.22 13.89
C THR A 420 3.49 3.44 12.39
N VAL A 421 4.36 4.38 12.04
CA VAL A 421 4.77 4.63 10.66
C VAL A 421 6.21 4.18 10.46
N PHE A 422 6.41 3.25 9.54
CA PHE A 422 7.73 2.84 9.09
C PHE A 422 8.10 3.62 7.82
N LEU A 423 9.04 4.56 7.96
CA LEU A 423 9.59 5.31 6.85
C LEU A 423 10.87 4.65 6.34
N PHE A 424 10.84 4.19 5.08
CA PHE A 424 11.92 3.46 4.45
C PHE A 424 12.29 4.07 3.10
N ASP A 425 13.55 4.50 2.98
CA ASP A 425 14.06 5.22 1.82
C ASP A 425 14.83 4.33 0.85
N ASP A 426 14.80 4.66 -0.44
CA ASP A 426 15.47 3.85 -1.46
C ASP A 426 16.99 3.83 -1.34
N THR A 427 17.60 4.89 -0.78
CA THR A 427 19.02 4.91 -0.43
C THR A 427 19.36 3.92 0.67
N GLN A 428 18.35 3.47 1.41
CA GLN A 428 18.49 2.51 2.50
C GLN A 428 18.35 1.05 2.05
N ILE A 429 18.05 0.80 0.77
CA ILE A 429 17.92 -0.55 0.22
C ILE A 429 19.32 -1.10 -0.11
N VAL A 430 19.93 -1.77 0.86
CA VAL A 430 21.23 -2.47 0.68
C VAL A 430 21.04 -3.79 -0.07
N MET A 431 19.94 -4.50 0.21
CA MET A 431 19.62 -5.80 -0.39
C MET A 431 18.16 -5.83 -0.87
N GLU A 432 17.91 -6.43 -2.03
CA GLU A 432 16.54 -6.56 -2.57
C GLU A 432 15.63 -7.45 -1.70
N ALA A 433 16.21 -8.28 -0.83
CA ALA A 433 15.49 -9.05 0.19
C ALA A 433 14.69 -8.15 1.16
N PHE A 434 15.17 -6.93 1.44
CA PHE A 434 14.43 -5.99 2.31
C PHE A 434 13.08 -5.61 1.67
N VAL A 435 13.08 -5.38 0.36
CA VAL A 435 11.86 -5.03 -0.38
C VAL A 435 10.94 -6.24 -0.53
N GLU A 436 11.48 -7.46 -0.56
CA GLU A 436 10.68 -8.70 -0.51
C GLU A 436 9.92 -8.82 0.82
N ASP A 437 10.57 -8.57 1.95
CA ASP A 437 9.92 -8.60 3.27
C ASP A 437 8.84 -7.51 3.38
N ILE A 438 9.11 -6.28 2.90
CA ILE A 438 8.11 -5.21 2.81
C ILE A 438 6.93 -5.64 1.94
N ASN A 439 7.18 -6.29 0.81
CA ASN A 439 6.13 -6.80 -0.07
C ASN A 439 5.27 -7.87 0.63
N GLY A 440 5.87 -8.68 1.51
CA GLY A 440 5.15 -9.58 2.42
C GLY A 440 4.22 -8.81 3.35
N ILE A 441 4.75 -7.81 4.07
CA ILE A 441 3.97 -7.00 5.01
C ILE A 441 2.81 -6.27 4.30
N LEU A 442 3.04 -5.71 3.12
CA LEU A 442 2.01 -5.01 2.33
C LEU A 442 0.89 -5.95 1.83
N ASN A 443 1.19 -7.22 1.54
CA ASN A 443 0.21 -8.17 1.01
C ASN A 443 -0.50 -8.95 2.12
N THR A 444 0.26 -9.59 3.02
CA THR A 444 -0.25 -10.51 4.04
C THR A 444 -0.22 -9.93 5.45
N GLY A 445 0.61 -8.91 5.69
CA GLY A 445 0.81 -8.32 7.03
C GLY A 445 1.85 -9.05 7.87
N GLU A 446 2.62 -9.96 7.28
CA GLU A 446 3.63 -10.77 7.97
C GLU A 446 4.84 -11.08 7.07
N VAL A 447 5.96 -11.40 7.71
CA VAL A 447 7.17 -11.91 7.05
C VAL A 447 7.36 -13.37 7.44
N PRO A 448 7.48 -14.31 6.48
CA PRO A 448 7.68 -15.72 6.79
C PRO A 448 8.97 -15.97 7.57
N ASN A 449 8.91 -16.85 8.57
CA ASN A 449 10.06 -17.25 9.40
C ASN A 449 10.80 -16.08 10.07
N LEU A 450 10.13 -14.96 10.34
CA LEU A 450 10.73 -13.81 11.02
C LEU A 450 11.03 -14.10 12.49
N TYR A 451 10.15 -14.82 13.17
CA TYR A 451 10.25 -15.12 14.61
C TYR A 451 10.72 -16.56 14.83
N ALA A 452 11.59 -16.75 15.82
CA ALA A 452 11.92 -18.06 16.37
C ALA A 452 10.74 -18.63 17.17
N GLN A 453 10.77 -19.94 17.48
CA GLN A 453 9.64 -20.62 18.15
C GLN A 453 9.40 -20.09 19.58
N ASP A 454 10.47 -19.79 20.30
CA ASP A 454 10.46 -19.17 21.62
C ASP A 454 9.90 -17.74 21.59
N GLU A 455 10.35 -16.92 20.63
CA GLU A 455 9.83 -15.56 20.44
C GLU A 455 8.33 -15.55 20.08
N LEU A 456 7.90 -16.51 19.24
CA LEU A 456 6.48 -16.68 18.92
C LEU A 456 5.68 -17.02 20.17
N GLN A 457 6.19 -17.90 21.03
CA GLN A 457 5.49 -18.25 22.26
C GLN A 457 5.33 -17.04 23.19
N GLU A 458 6.39 -16.27 23.40
CA GLU A 458 6.36 -15.04 24.20
C GLU A 458 5.33 -14.03 23.65
N LEU A 459 5.34 -13.83 22.33
CA LEU A 459 4.37 -12.95 21.67
C LEU A 459 2.92 -13.44 21.85
N MET A 460 2.67 -14.75 21.73
CA MET A 460 1.34 -15.32 21.92
C MET A 460 0.85 -15.12 23.35
N GLU A 461 1.72 -15.33 24.34
CA GLU A 461 1.40 -15.11 25.76
C GLU A 461 1.03 -13.65 26.03
N ALA A 462 1.79 -12.69 25.49
CA ALA A 462 1.49 -11.27 25.60
C ALA A 462 0.14 -10.88 24.97
N LEU A 463 -0.27 -11.56 23.90
CA LEU A 463 -1.50 -11.25 23.16
C LEU A 463 -2.78 -11.89 23.75
N GLN A 464 -2.66 -12.84 24.68
CA GLN A 464 -3.84 -13.53 25.23
C GLN A 464 -4.85 -12.58 25.88
N ARG A 465 -4.38 -11.65 26.72
CA ARG A 465 -5.24 -10.68 27.39
C ARG A 465 -5.89 -9.70 26.39
N PRO A 466 -5.11 -9.02 25.51
CA PRO A 466 -5.70 -8.17 24.48
C PRO A 466 -6.68 -8.88 23.52
N ALA A 467 -6.41 -10.14 23.17
CA ALA A 467 -7.29 -10.95 22.33
C ALA A 467 -8.60 -11.28 23.04
N LYS A 468 -8.54 -11.61 24.33
CA LYS A 468 -9.71 -11.86 25.16
C LYS A 468 -10.60 -10.61 25.26
N ASP A 469 -9.98 -9.46 25.48
CA ASP A 469 -10.67 -8.17 25.58
C ASP A 469 -11.33 -7.78 24.23
N ALA A 470 -10.73 -8.20 23.11
CA ALA A 470 -11.31 -8.05 21.76
C ALA A 470 -12.40 -9.10 21.42
N GLY A 471 -12.76 -9.98 22.37
CA GLY A 471 -13.83 -10.96 22.19
C GLY A 471 -13.42 -12.26 21.48
N ILE A 472 -12.12 -12.54 21.35
CA ILE A 472 -11.63 -13.81 20.80
C ILE A 472 -11.82 -14.91 21.85
N GLN A 473 -12.66 -15.89 21.53
CA GLN A 473 -13.09 -16.92 22.49
C GLN A 473 -12.10 -18.08 22.63
N ASN A 474 -11.37 -18.46 21.56
CA ASN A 474 -10.47 -19.61 21.58
C ASN A 474 -9.00 -19.21 21.81
N LEU A 475 -8.69 -18.72 23.00
CA LEU A 475 -7.32 -18.29 23.37
C LEU A 475 -6.27 -19.42 23.33
N GLY A 476 -6.70 -20.70 23.29
CA GLY A 476 -5.80 -21.85 23.13
C GLY A 476 -5.40 -22.13 21.67
N ASN A 477 -6.00 -21.46 20.69
CA ASN A 477 -5.68 -21.66 19.28
C ASN A 477 -4.63 -20.63 18.81
N GLN A 478 -3.37 -21.06 18.73
CA GLN A 478 -2.26 -20.20 18.28
C GLN A 478 -2.50 -19.56 16.90
N ALA A 479 -3.24 -20.21 16.00
CA ALA A 479 -3.53 -19.66 14.68
C ALA A 479 -4.50 -18.47 14.74
N GLU A 480 -5.47 -18.48 15.68
CA GLU A 480 -6.39 -17.36 15.89
C GLU A 480 -5.68 -16.16 16.54
N LEU A 481 -4.82 -16.41 17.54
CA LEU A 481 -3.99 -15.36 18.16
C LEU A 481 -3.02 -14.73 17.16
N TRP A 482 -2.40 -15.53 16.29
CA TRP A 482 -1.55 -15.02 15.23
C TRP A 482 -2.33 -14.20 14.20
N SER A 483 -3.51 -14.65 13.78
CA SER A 483 -4.37 -13.87 12.90
C SER A 483 -4.80 -12.54 13.53
N PHE A 484 -5.00 -12.51 14.85
CA PHE A 484 -5.29 -11.28 15.58
C PHE A 484 -4.09 -10.33 15.60
N PHE A 485 -2.89 -10.84 15.87
CA PHE A 485 -1.65 -10.08 15.78
C PHE A 485 -1.47 -9.44 14.40
N VAL A 486 -1.56 -10.25 13.33
CA VAL A 486 -1.44 -9.77 11.95
C VAL A 486 -2.53 -8.75 11.63
N GLY A 487 -3.76 -8.96 12.11
CA GLY A 487 -4.85 -7.99 11.97
C GLY A 487 -4.54 -6.63 12.60
N ARG A 488 -3.97 -6.61 13.81
CA ARG A 488 -3.51 -5.38 14.47
C ARG A 488 -2.35 -4.74 13.73
N CYS A 489 -1.33 -5.51 13.37
CA CYS A 489 -0.21 -5.02 12.56
C CYS A 489 -0.72 -4.31 11.32
N ARG A 490 -1.62 -4.91 10.54
CA ARG A 490 -2.13 -4.29 9.31
C ARG A 490 -3.01 -3.05 9.53
N THR A 491 -3.58 -2.89 10.72
CA THR A 491 -4.42 -1.74 11.07
C THR A 491 -3.58 -0.57 11.54
N ASN A 492 -2.54 -0.83 12.35
CA ASN A 492 -1.74 0.18 13.03
C ASN A 492 -0.38 0.46 12.36
N LEU A 493 0.14 -0.45 11.53
CA LEU A 493 1.39 -0.25 10.80
C LEU A 493 1.12 0.37 9.43
N HIS A 494 1.71 1.53 9.22
CA HIS A 494 1.69 2.24 7.95
C HIS A 494 3.10 2.31 7.37
N ILE A 495 3.30 1.72 6.20
CA ILE A 495 4.58 1.77 5.50
C ILE A 495 4.58 2.98 4.57
N VAL A 496 5.56 3.86 4.74
CA VAL A 496 5.82 5.00 3.84
C VAL A 496 7.15 4.75 3.15
N LEU A 497 7.09 4.54 1.84
CA LEU A 497 8.25 4.27 1.00
C LEU A 497 8.65 5.52 0.23
N THR A 498 9.91 5.92 0.29
CA THR A 498 10.43 7.02 -0.53
C THR A 498 11.32 6.46 -1.62
N MET A 499 10.89 6.54 -2.89
CA MET A 499 11.65 6.00 -4.03
C MET A 499 11.92 7.03 -5.11
N SER A 500 13.16 7.14 -5.54
CA SER A 500 13.52 7.99 -6.67
C SER A 500 13.06 7.33 -7.98
N PRO A 501 12.33 8.04 -8.85
CA PRO A 501 11.98 7.52 -10.17
C PRO A 501 13.19 7.48 -11.12
N ILE A 502 14.36 7.95 -10.68
CA ILE A 502 15.58 8.03 -11.47
C ILE A 502 16.19 6.64 -11.66
N GLY A 503 16.50 6.34 -12.93
CA GLY A 503 17.14 5.08 -13.33
C GLY A 503 16.17 3.90 -13.37
N ASP A 504 16.72 2.71 -13.62
CA ASP A 504 15.89 1.52 -13.83
C ASP A 504 15.43 0.84 -12.54
N ALA A 505 16.04 1.17 -11.40
CA ALA A 505 15.82 0.47 -10.13
C ALA A 505 14.36 0.54 -9.70
N PHE A 506 13.76 1.75 -9.76
CA PHE A 506 12.35 1.97 -9.43
C PHE A 506 11.43 1.08 -10.28
N ARG A 507 11.54 1.16 -11.60
CA ARG A 507 10.75 0.33 -12.52
C ARG A 507 10.95 -1.16 -12.28
N LYS A 508 12.20 -1.61 -12.10
CA LYS A 508 12.52 -3.02 -11.83
C LYS A 508 11.86 -3.50 -10.54
N ARG A 509 11.89 -2.70 -9.47
CA ARG A 509 11.25 -3.03 -8.18
C ARG A 509 9.73 -3.08 -8.30
N LEU A 510 9.10 -2.15 -9.00
CA LEU A 510 7.64 -2.21 -9.22
C LEU A 510 7.20 -3.49 -9.95
N LEU A 511 8.01 -3.98 -10.89
CA LEU A 511 7.75 -5.24 -11.60
C LEU A 511 8.02 -6.47 -10.73
N MET A 512 9.05 -6.44 -9.88
CA MET A 512 9.38 -7.55 -8.98
C MET A 512 8.43 -7.63 -7.78
N PHE A 513 7.92 -6.49 -7.32
CA PHE A 513 7.13 -6.33 -6.10
C PHE A 513 5.85 -5.53 -6.38
N PRO A 514 4.81 -6.16 -6.97
CA PRO A 514 3.59 -5.46 -7.37
C PRO A 514 2.80 -4.85 -6.20
N SER A 515 3.00 -5.31 -4.97
CA SER A 515 2.35 -4.73 -3.78
C SER A 515 2.72 -3.26 -3.57
N LEU A 516 3.90 -2.83 -4.03
CA LEU A 516 4.33 -1.44 -3.96
C LEU A 516 3.37 -0.50 -4.69
N VAL A 517 2.73 -0.97 -5.76
CA VAL A 517 1.70 -0.20 -6.48
C VAL A 517 0.29 -0.58 -6.01
N ASN A 518 0.04 -1.87 -5.79
CA ASN A 518 -1.32 -2.36 -5.51
C ASN A 518 -1.79 -2.08 -4.08
N CYS A 519 -0.88 -1.91 -3.11
CA CYS A 519 -1.20 -1.72 -1.69
C CYS A 519 -0.92 -0.29 -1.23
N CYS A 520 0.00 0.43 -1.87
CA CYS A 520 0.31 1.81 -1.50
C CYS A 520 -0.54 2.82 -2.28
N THR A 521 -0.78 3.98 -1.68
CA THR A 521 -1.23 5.19 -2.37
C THR A 521 0.02 5.92 -2.86
N ILE A 522 0.07 6.24 -4.15
CA ILE A 522 1.23 6.88 -4.76
C ILE A 522 1.03 8.38 -4.70
N ASP A 523 2.01 9.09 -4.15
CA ASP A 523 2.07 10.55 -4.17
C ASP A 523 3.32 10.99 -4.92
N TRP A 524 3.11 11.69 -6.03
CA TRP A 524 4.18 12.11 -6.94
C TRP A 524 4.65 13.54 -6.64
N PHE A 525 5.86 13.64 -6.11
CA PHE A 525 6.57 14.89 -5.82
C PHE A 525 7.17 15.43 -7.12
N THR A 526 6.57 16.50 -7.63
CA THR A 526 7.06 17.21 -8.82
C THR A 526 8.15 18.21 -8.48
N GLU A 527 8.80 18.73 -9.53
CA GLU A 527 9.67 19.91 -9.44
C GLU A 527 8.95 21.05 -8.71
N TRP A 528 9.69 21.82 -7.91
CA TRP A 528 9.13 22.94 -7.17
C TRP A 528 8.65 24.03 -8.13
N PRO A 529 7.43 24.54 -7.96
CA PRO A 529 6.95 25.66 -8.75
C PRO A 529 7.69 26.94 -8.37
N GLU A 530 7.53 27.98 -9.20
CA GLU A 530 8.21 29.27 -9.03
C GLU A 530 7.86 29.92 -7.68
N GLU A 531 6.60 29.81 -7.27
CA GLU A 531 6.10 30.32 -6.00
C GLU A 531 6.76 29.64 -4.79
N ALA A 532 7.06 28.34 -4.91
CA ALA A 532 7.77 27.60 -3.87
C ALA A 532 9.22 28.06 -3.76
N LEU A 533 9.92 28.22 -4.90
CA LEU A 533 11.28 28.76 -4.93
C LEU A 533 11.34 30.16 -4.31
N TYR A 534 10.38 31.01 -4.65
CA TYR A 534 10.26 32.36 -4.10
C TYR A 534 10.04 32.34 -2.58
N SER A 535 9.07 31.55 -2.09
CA SER A 535 8.78 31.43 -0.67
C SER A 535 9.97 30.92 0.14
N VAL A 536 10.73 29.98 -0.41
CA VAL A 536 11.94 29.43 0.23
C VAL A 536 13.04 30.48 0.27
N ALA A 537 13.30 31.16 -0.84
CA ALA A 537 14.29 32.24 -0.90
C ALA A 537 13.94 33.37 0.08
N GLN A 538 12.67 33.78 0.14
CA GLN A 538 12.20 34.81 1.07
C GLN A 538 12.40 34.39 2.54
N HIS A 539 12.12 33.13 2.89
CA HIS A 539 12.29 32.61 4.24
C HIS A 539 13.75 32.65 4.69
N PHE A 540 14.67 32.13 3.87
CA PHE A 540 16.10 32.10 4.22
C PHE A 540 16.74 33.49 4.19
N LEU A 541 16.35 34.37 3.26
CA LEU A 541 16.89 35.72 3.15
C LEU A 541 16.31 36.69 4.20
N LYS A 542 15.24 36.33 4.91
CA LYS A 542 14.69 37.14 6.01
C LYS A 542 15.69 37.34 7.15
N GLN A 543 16.58 36.36 7.37
CA GLN A 543 17.60 36.42 8.41
C GLN A 543 18.85 37.23 7.99
N VAL A 544 18.95 37.63 6.73
CA VAL A 544 20.09 38.38 6.20
C VAL A 544 19.77 39.87 6.20
N GLU A 545 20.68 40.68 6.75
CA GLU A 545 20.56 42.14 6.74
C GLU A 545 20.72 42.70 5.32
N LEU A 546 19.60 42.82 4.61
CA LEU A 546 19.49 43.41 3.28
C LEU A 546 18.35 44.44 3.29
N THR A 547 18.51 45.52 2.53
CA THR A 547 17.41 46.45 2.25
C THR A 547 16.32 45.73 1.44
N ASP A 548 15.06 46.12 1.60
CA ASP A 548 13.93 45.43 0.96
C ASP A 548 14.07 45.36 -0.57
N GLN A 549 14.59 46.44 -1.19
CA GLN A 549 14.85 46.49 -2.63
C GLN A 549 15.93 45.49 -3.07
N VAL A 550 17.04 45.39 -2.32
CA VAL A 550 18.12 44.44 -2.63
C VAL A 550 17.66 43.02 -2.38
N ARG A 551 16.91 42.79 -1.29
CA ARG A 551 16.36 41.47 -0.96
C ARG A 551 15.44 40.95 -2.07
N GLY A 552 14.53 41.79 -2.56
CA GLY A 552 13.67 41.43 -3.69
C GLY A 552 14.47 41.03 -4.92
N GLY A 553 15.45 41.85 -5.32
CA GLY A 553 16.32 41.53 -6.46
C GLY A 553 17.13 40.24 -6.28
N VAL A 554 17.63 39.96 -5.07
CA VAL A 554 18.35 38.72 -4.77
C VAL A 554 17.42 37.50 -4.84
N ILE A 555 16.19 37.60 -4.32
CA ILE A 555 15.18 36.54 -4.43
C ILE A 555 14.92 36.21 -5.91
N ASP A 556 14.70 37.23 -6.75
CA ASP A 556 14.44 37.04 -8.17
C ASP A 556 15.60 36.35 -8.88
N VAL A 557 16.84 36.72 -8.54
CA VAL A 557 18.06 36.08 -9.07
C VAL A 557 18.14 34.61 -8.64
N CYS A 558 17.85 34.29 -7.37
CA CYS A 558 17.86 32.90 -6.89
C CYS A 558 16.84 32.04 -7.63
N VAL A 559 15.63 32.55 -7.85
CA VAL A 559 14.57 31.87 -8.60
C VAL A 559 14.97 31.68 -10.07
N ASP A 560 15.46 32.73 -10.73
CA ASP A 560 15.93 32.68 -12.13
C ASP A 560 17.08 31.68 -12.31
N MET A 561 18.06 31.66 -11.40
CA MET A 561 19.16 30.70 -11.45
C MET A 561 18.66 29.26 -11.42
N GLN A 562 17.74 28.93 -10.51
CA GLN A 562 17.17 27.58 -10.41
C GLN A 562 16.41 27.19 -11.68
N ARG A 563 15.56 28.08 -12.21
CA ARG A 563 14.81 27.84 -13.46
C ARG A 563 15.73 27.64 -14.66
N ARG A 564 16.78 28.47 -14.78
CA ARG A 564 17.77 28.34 -15.86
C ARG A 564 18.53 27.03 -15.75
N MET A 565 18.93 26.63 -14.54
CA MET A 565 19.59 25.35 -14.33
C MET A 565 18.70 24.17 -14.73
N GLN A 566 17.40 24.21 -14.44
CA GLN A 566 16.45 23.18 -14.89
C GLN A 566 16.39 23.10 -16.42
N ALA A 567 16.29 24.25 -17.11
CA ALA A 567 16.27 24.30 -18.57
C ALA A 567 17.60 23.81 -19.18
N ILE A 568 18.74 24.19 -18.59
CA ILE A 568 20.07 23.74 -18.99
C ILE A 568 20.22 22.23 -18.79
N SER A 569 19.73 21.68 -17.67
CA SER A 569 19.74 20.24 -17.43
C SER A 569 18.97 19.47 -18.50
N LYS A 570 17.77 19.93 -18.86
CA LYS A 570 16.97 19.32 -19.96
C LYS A 570 17.73 19.37 -21.28
N ARG A 571 18.37 20.51 -21.60
CA ARG A 571 19.22 20.65 -22.80
C ARG A 571 20.44 19.74 -22.76
N PHE A 572 21.10 19.61 -21.61
CA PHE A 572 22.27 18.76 -21.42
C PHE A 572 21.94 17.29 -21.58
N LEU A 573 20.78 16.85 -21.07
CA LEU A 573 20.27 15.50 -21.34
C LEU A 573 20.05 15.27 -22.83
N ALA A 574 19.39 16.22 -23.51
CA ALA A 574 19.12 16.12 -24.94
C ALA A 574 20.40 16.10 -25.79
N SER A 575 21.45 16.83 -25.40
CA SER A 575 22.69 16.92 -26.16
C SER A 575 23.72 15.83 -25.83
N MET A 576 23.83 15.44 -24.57
CA MET A 576 24.90 14.54 -24.09
C MET A 576 24.39 13.17 -23.64
N GLY A 577 23.07 12.95 -23.58
CA GLY A 577 22.47 11.72 -23.07
C GLY A 577 22.73 11.47 -21.58
N ARG A 578 23.15 12.50 -20.84
CA ARG A 578 23.52 12.42 -19.42
C ARG A 578 22.55 13.25 -18.59
N HIS A 579 22.07 12.67 -17.51
CA HIS A 579 21.19 13.37 -16.58
C HIS A 579 21.98 14.22 -15.58
N TYR A 580 21.48 15.41 -15.29
CA TYR A 580 21.93 16.24 -14.17
C TYR A 580 20.71 16.63 -13.34
N TYR A 581 20.76 16.40 -12.03
CA TYR A 581 19.63 16.64 -11.15
C TYR A 581 19.92 17.82 -10.23
N ILE A 582 18.88 18.59 -9.96
CA ILE A 582 18.95 19.77 -9.11
C ILE A 582 18.18 19.42 -7.84
N THR A 583 18.77 19.74 -6.69
CA THR A 583 18.24 19.43 -5.35
C THR A 583 18.17 20.68 -4.50
#